data_AF-A0A2V5NLU7-F1
#
_entry.id   AF-A0A2V5NLU7-F1
#
_cell.length_a   1.000
_cell.length_b   1.000
_cell.length_c   1.000
_cell.angle_alpha   90.00
_cell.angle_beta   90.00
_cell.angle_gamma   90.00
#
_symmetry.space_group_name_H-M   'P 1'
#
loop_
_entity.id
_entity.type
_entity.pdbx_description
1 polymer ?
#
loop_
_entity_poly.entity_id
_entity_poly.type
_entity_poly.pdbx_seq_one_letter_code
_entity_poly.pdbx_strand_id
1 'polypeptide(L)'
;MTCGGDGAQSPLEVALFRHRDERPLLVVCSGDLEGFDSIYLHFFELGADGKMHKIKRSIFPIADSRFEAEKDKPNWQFDLPREGRTILVRAPKSGKILHKVTWTGEKFAEQK
;
A
#
# COMPACT_ATOMS: atom_id res chain seq x y z
N MET A 1 -10.81 2.29 3.65
CA MET A 1 -12.00 2.84 2.94
C MET A 1 -11.87 2.45 1.48
N THR A 2 -12.94 1.94 0.86
CA THR A 2 -12.94 1.50 -0.55
C THR A 2 -13.70 2.50 -1.39
N CYS A 3 -13.10 2.99 -2.46
CA CYS A 3 -13.77 3.82 -3.45
C CYS A 3 -14.07 2.94 -4.67
N GLY A 4 -15.36 2.74 -4.96
CA GLY A 4 -15.80 1.97 -6.11
C GLY A 4 -15.39 2.65 -7.42
N GLY A 5 -15.00 1.85 -8.40
CA GLY A 5 -14.80 2.31 -9.77
C GLY A 5 -16.12 2.65 -10.45
N ASP A 6 -16.10 3.57 -11.41
CA ASP A 6 -17.25 3.98 -12.22
C ASP A 6 -17.34 3.22 -13.56
N GLY A 7 -16.53 2.17 -13.73
CA GLY A 7 -16.37 1.43 -14.99
C GLY A 7 -15.30 2.00 -15.92
N ALA A 8 -14.81 3.23 -15.67
CA ALA A 8 -13.65 3.82 -16.36
C ALA A 8 -12.40 3.88 -15.47
N GLN A 9 -12.58 4.01 -14.15
CA GLN A 9 -11.50 3.98 -13.16
C GLN A 9 -11.55 2.71 -12.33
N SER A 10 -10.40 2.06 -12.13
CA SER A 10 -10.31 0.90 -11.25
C SER A 10 -10.61 1.30 -9.80
N PRO A 11 -11.18 0.39 -8.99
CA PRO A 11 -11.39 0.65 -7.58
C PRO A 11 -10.06 0.96 -6.87
N LEU A 12 -10.12 1.72 -5.77
CA LEU A 12 -8.97 1.98 -4.92
C LEU A 12 -9.30 1.72 -3.45
N GLU A 13 -8.30 1.29 -2.71
CA GLU A 13 -8.35 1.17 -1.26
C GLU A 13 -7.44 2.22 -0.63
N VAL A 14 -7.89 2.82 0.47
CA VAL A 14 -7.09 3.76 1.25
C VAL A 14 -7.04 3.38 2.72
N ALA A 15 -5.87 3.62 3.31
CA ALA A 15 -5.64 3.59 4.75
C ALA A 15 -4.94 4.87 5.21
N LEU A 16 -5.35 5.36 6.38
CA LEU A 16 -4.77 6.54 7.02
C LEU A 16 -3.93 6.09 8.21
N PHE A 17 -2.65 6.43 8.17
CA PHE A 17 -1.71 6.26 9.27
C PHE A 17 -1.39 7.63 9.86
N ARG A 18 -0.84 7.64 11.08
CA ARG A 18 -0.36 8.86 11.73
C ARG A 18 1.08 8.70 12.14
N HIS A 19 1.87 9.72 11.85
CA HIS A 19 3.20 9.86 12.44
C HIS A 19 3.06 10.11 13.96
N ARG A 20 4.17 9.98 14.71
CA ARG A 20 4.18 10.25 16.16
C ARG A 20 3.80 11.70 16.51
N ASP A 21 3.99 12.62 15.57
CA ASP A 21 3.60 14.02 15.67
C ASP A 21 2.18 14.28 15.14
N GLU A 22 1.37 13.22 14.99
CA GLU A 22 -0.02 13.24 14.52
C GLU A 22 -0.23 13.63 13.04
N ARG A 23 0.84 13.95 12.30
CA ARG A 23 0.74 14.23 10.86
C ARG A 23 0.19 13.02 10.11
N PRO A 24 -0.72 13.22 9.14
CA PRO A 24 -1.32 12.13 8.40
C PRO A 24 -0.34 11.58 7.36
N LEU A 25 -0.29 10.26 7.26
CA LEU A 25 0.29 9.52 6.15
C LEU A 25 -0.83 8.76 5.44
N LEU A 26 -1.18 9.19 4.24
CA LEU A 26 -2.19 8.54 3.42
C LEU A 26 -1.53 7.45 2.57
N VAL A 27 -2.09 6.25 2.63
CA VAL A 27 -1.67 5.11 1.82
C VAL A 27 -2.80 4.77 0.87
N VAL A 28 -2.48 4.69 -0.42
CA VAL A 28 -3.42 4.36 -1.48
C VAL A 28 -2.94 3.09 -2.16
N CYS A 29 -3.80 2.08 -2.22
CA CYS A 29 -3.63 0.90 -3.04
C CYS A 29 -4.58 0.99 -4.23
N SER A 30 -4.08 0.74 -5.42
CA SER A 30 -4.84 0.83 -6.67
C SER A 30 -4.45 -0.27 -7.64
N GLY A 31 -5.39 -0.62 -8.52
CA GLY A 31 -5.27 -1.66 -9.54
C GLY A 31 -6.59 -2.42 -9.66
N ASP A 32 -6.60 -3.54 -10.38
CA ASP A 32 -7.83 -4.34 -10.47
C ASP A 32 -8.11 -5.03 -9.13
N LEU A 33 -8.94 -4.40 -8.28
CA LEU A 33 -9.29 -4.91 -6.96
C LEU A 33 -10.23 -6.13 -7.04
N GLU A 34 -10.88 -6.37 -8.20
CA GLU A 34 -11.67 -7.58 -8.44
C GLU A 34 -10.80 -8.74 -8.97
N GLY A 35 -9.56 -8.44 -9.36
CA GLY A 35 -8.57 -9.38 -9.88
C GLY A 35 -7.34 -9.56 -8.99
N PHE A 36 -6.28 -10.15 -9.57
CA PHE A 36 -5.00 -10.35 -8.87
C PHE A 36 -4.14 -9.08 -8.82
N ASP A 37 -4.69 -7.91 -9.13
CA ASP A 37 -3.91 -6.76 -9.59
C ASP A 37 -3.95 -5.54 -8.65
N SER A 38 -4.25 -5.70 -7.35
CA SER A 38 -3.95 -4.70 -6.30
C SER A 38 -2.44 -4.51 -6.11
N ILE A 39 -1.76 -4.01 -7.14
CA ILE A 39 -0.30 -4.07 -7.32
C ILE A 39 0.38 -2.77 -6.88
N TYR A 40 -0.31 -1.64 -7.03
CA TYR A 40 0.33 -0.35 -6.84
C TYR A 40 0.00 0.19 -5.46
N LEU A 41 1.05 0.47 -4.71
CA LEU A 41 0.95 1.04 -3.37
C LEU A 41 1.71 2.36 -3.32
N HIS A 42 0.98 3.42 -2.99
CA HIS A 42 1.43 4.80 -3.01
C HIS A 42 1.26 5.44 -1.64
N PHE A 43 2.13 6.41 -1.34
CA PHE A 43 2.22 7.07 -0.05
C PHE A 43 2.19 8.57 -0.26
N PHE A 44 1.44 9.28 0.59
CA PHE A 44 1.29 10.72 0.53
C PHE A 44 1.36 11.34 1.92
N GLU A 45 2.09 12.45 2.03
CA GLU A 45 2.12 13.28 3.24
C GLU A 45 1.47 14.64 2.98
N LEU A 46 0.90 15.24 4.01
CA LEU A 46 0.36 16.59 3.95
C LEU A 46 1.50 17.62 3.97
N GLY A 47 1.64 18.38 2.90
CA GLY A 47 2.60 19.46 2.77
C GLY A 47 2.16 20.74 3.49
N ALA A 48 3.09 21.68 3.64
CA ALA A 48 2.82 22.99 4.24
C ALA A 48 1.84 23.85 3.42
N ASP A 49 1.66 23.54 2.13
CA ASP A 49 0.67 24.15 1.25
C ASP A 49 -0.75 23.59 1.46
N GLY A 50 -0.93 22.70 2.43
CA GLY A 50 -2.21 22.04 2.74
C GLY A 50 -2.61 20.97 1.72
N LYS A 51 -1.70 20.54 0.82
CA LYS A 51 -1.96 19.52 -0.20
C LYS A 51 -1.25 18.21 0.11
N MET A 52 -1.79 17.10 -0.42
CA MET A 52 -1.15 15.79 -0.31
C MET A 52 -0.06 15.65 -1.38
N HIS A 53 1.17 15.41 -0.95
CA HIS A 53 2.34 15.20 -1.81
C HIS A 53 2.74 13.73 -1.80
N LYS A 54 2.91 13.14 -2.99
CA LYS A 54 3.39 11.77 -3.11
C LYS A 54 4.84 11.70 -2.60
N ILE A 55 5.10 10.78 -1.68
CA ILE A 55 6.44 10.53 -1.16
C ILE A 55 7.04 9.24 -1.75
N LYS A 56 8.36 9.09 -1.58
CA LYS A 56 9.09 7.94 -2.10
C LYS A 56 8.63 6.65 -1.42
N ARG A 57 8.41 5.61 -2.23
CA ARG A 57 8.04 4.25 -1.79
C ARG A 57 9.07 3.58 -0.89
N SER A 58 10.29 4.12 -0.81
CA SER A 58 11.36 3.64 0.07
C SER A 58 11.01 3.63 1.56
N ILE A 59 9.93 4.29 1.98
CA ILE A 59 9.42 4.18 3.35
C ILE A 59 8.81 2.80 3.66
N PHE A 60 8.47 2.03 2.63
CA PHE A 60 7.97 0.67 2.75
C PHE A 60 9.13 -0.32 2.56
N PRO A 61 9.44 -1.18 3.55
CA PRO A 61 10.67 -1.97 3.59
C PRO A 61 10.69 -3.15 2.61
N ILE A 62 9.57 -3.41 1.94
CA ILE A 62 9.48 -4.45 0.92
C ILE A 62 9.70 -3.76 -0.43
N ALA A 63 10.89 -3.93 -0.99
CA ALA A 63 11.18 -3.46 -2.34
C ALA A 63 10.17 -4.09 -3.31
N ASP A 64 9.72 -3.36 -4.33
CA ASP A 64 9.04 -3.99 -5.46
C ASP A 64 9.89 -5.17 -5.89
N SER A 65 9.25 -6.33 -6.10
CA SER A 65 10.00 -7.52 -6.49
C SER A 65 10.92 -7.10 -7.64
N ARG A 66 12.23 -7.33 -7.52
CA ARG A 66 13.25 -6.92 -8.53
C ARG A 66 13.07 -7.62 -9.89
N PHE A 67 11.88 -8.14 -10.16
CA PHE A 67 11.48 -8.75 -11.41
C PHE A 67 10.79 -7.71 -12.30
N GLU A 68 11.44 -6.55 -12.51
CA GLU A 68 11.11 -5.66 -13.64
C GLU A 68 11.61 -6.23 -14.99
N ALA A 69 12.17 -7.45 -15.03
CA ALA A 69 12.77 -8.03 -16.25
C ALA A 69 12.31 -9.45 -16.61
N GLU A 70 11.41 -10.10 -15.87
CA GLU A 70 10.92 -11.43 -16.22
C GLU A 70 9.39 -11.43 -16.27
N LYS A 71 8.84 -11.80 -17.43
CA LYS A 71 7.40 -11.94 -17.75
C LYS A 71 6.58 -12.85 -16.81
N ASP A 72 7.17 -13.39 -15.75
CA ASP A 72 6.62 -14.50 -14.95
C ASP A 72 6.78 -14.34 -13.41
N LYS A 73 6.79 -13.13 -12.83
CA LYS A 73 6.95 -12.96 -11.35
C LYS A 73 6.09 -11.84 -10.71
N PRO A 74 5.86 -11.90 -9.38
CA PRO A 74 4.53 -11.91 -8.78
C PRO A 74 3.93 -10.52 -8.52
N ASN A 75 2.70 -10.33 -8.99
CA ASN A 75 1.82 -9.19 -8.67
C ASN A 75 1.40 -9.19 -7.19
N TRP A 76 2.30 -8.89 -6.25
CA TRP A 76 1.96 -8.87 -4.83
C TRP A 76 0.67 -8.12 -4.58
N GLN A 77 -0.19 -8.72 -3.78
CA GLN A 77 -1.42 -8.09 -3.33
C GLN A 77 -1.17 -7.41 -2.00
N PHE A 78 -1.54 -6.13 -1.92
CA PHE A 78 -1.48 -5.37 -0.68
C PHE A 78 -2.88 -5.26 -0.08
N ASP A 79 -3.05 -5.77 1.15
CA ASP A 79 -4.27 -5.50 1.92
C ASP A 79 -3.99 -4.32 2.84
N LEU A 80 -4.76 -3.25 2.70
CA LEU A 80 -4.68 -2.14 3.63
C LEU A 80 -5.57 -2.39 4.85
N PRO A 81 -5.12 -2.02 6.06
CA PRO A 81 -5.94 -2.15 7.25
C PRO A 81 -7.11 -1.16 7.21
N ARG A 82 -8.33 -1.64 7.52
CA ARG A 82 -9.45 -0.75 7.89
C ARG A 82 -9.21 -0.09 9.25
N GLU A 83 -8.67 -0.87 10.18
CA GLU A 83 -8.26 -0.47 11.52
C GLU A 83 -6.88 -1.07 11.85
N GLY A 84 -6.11 -0.38 12.68
CA GLY A 84 -4.75 -0.79 13.04
C GLY A 84 -3.68 -0.16 12.15
N ARG A 85 -2.49 -0.75 12.15
CA ARG A 85 -1.26 -0.16 11.57
C ARG A 85 -0.48 -1.10 10.66
N THR A 86 -1.07 -2.24 10.29
CA THR A 86 -0.35 -3.30 9.58
C THR A 86 -0.91 -3.47 8.18
N ILE A 87 -0.02 -3.34 7.19
CA ILE A 87 -0.28 -3.71 5.79
C ILE A 87 0.15 -5.16 5.60
N LEU A 88 -0.71 -5.97 4.98
CA LEU A 88 -0.36 -7.34 4.62
C LEU A 88 0.09 -7.39 3.16
N VAL A 89 1.16 -8.14 2.89
CA VAL A 89 1.60 -8.45 1.53
C VAL A 89 1.31 -9.93 1.28
N ARG A 90 0.56 -10.23 0.22
CA ARG A 90 0.10 -11.58 -0.10
C ARG A 90 0.59 -12.06 -1.44
N ALA A 91 0.74 -13.37 -1.54
CA ALA A 91 0.94 -14.05 -2.80
C ALA A 91 -0.35 -14.00 -3.63
N PRO A 92 -0.30 -13.69 -4.94
CA PRO A 92 -1.48 -13.27 -5.68
C PRO A 92 -2.47 -14.43 -5.82
N LYS A 93 -1.98 -15.59 -6.27
CA LYS A 93 -2.83 -16.77 -6.53
C LYS A 93 -3.32 -17.52 -5.29
N SER A 94 -2.56 -17.49 -4.20
CA SER A 94 -2.87 -18.29 -3.01
C SER A 94 -3.46 -17.48 -1.86
N GLY A 95 -3.39 -16.15 -1.92
CA GLY A 95 -3.74 -15.27 -0.80
C GLY A 95 -2.88 -15.46 0.44
N LYS A 96 -1.82 -16.30 0.37
CA LYS A 96 -0.92 -16.56 1.50
C LYS A 96 -0.21 -15.28 1.90
N ILE A 97 -0.25 -14.96 3.19
CA ILE A 97 0.51 -13.84 3.75
C ILE A 97 2.00 -14.15 3.61
N LEU A 98 2.71 -13.30 2.87
CA LEU A 98 4.16 -13.34 2.70
C LEU A 98 4.84 -12.44 3.71
N HIS A 99 4.32 -11.22 3.89
CA HIS A 99 4.87 -10.23 4.79
C HIS A 99 3.77 -9.54 5.60
N LYS A 100 4.11 -9.15 6.82
CA LYS A 100 3.30 -8.28 7.67
C LYS A 100 4.13 -7.05 7.98
N VAL A 101 3.67 -5.88 7.57
CA VAL A 101 4.45 -4.66 7.65
C VAL A 101 3.71 -3.63 8.47
N THR A 102 4.25 -3.25 9.62
CA THR A 102 3.58 -2.41 10.61
C THR A 102 4.18 -1.02 10.66
N TRP A 103 3.33 0.00 10.63
CA TRP A 103 3.71 1.40 10.82
C TRP A 103 4.02 1.71 12.29
N THR A 104 5.22 2.22 12.56
CA THR A 104 5.73 2.51 13.91
C THR A 104 5.52 3.97 14.37
N GLY A 105 4.88 4.79 13.53
CA GLY A 105 4.79 6.25 13.72
C GLY A 105 5.91 7.05 13.06
N GLU A 106 6.89 6.37 12.45
CA GLU A 106 8.02 6.99 11.75
C GLU A 106 8.37 6.24 10.47
N LYS A 107 8.35 4.89 10.53
CA LYS A 107 8.62 4.02 9.39
C LYS A 107 7.78 2.75 9.44
N PHE A 108 7.66 2.10 8.28
CA PHE A 108 7.16 0.73 8.19
C PHE A 108 8.27 -0.25 8.57
N ALA A 109 7.94 -1.22 9.43
CA ALA A 109 8.83 -2.28 9.86
C ALA A 109 8.18 -3.64 9.62
N GLU A 110 8.95 -4.57 9.07
CA GLU A 110 8.50 -5.95 8.93
C GLU A 110 8.38 -6.60 10.31
N GLN A 111 7.25 -7.28 10.53
CA GLN A 111 7.05 -8.11 11.71
C GLN A 111 7.73 -9.46 11.48
N LYS A 112 8.66 -9.80 12.38
CA LYS A 112 9.29 -11.13 12.42
C LYS A 112 8.33 -12.21 12.86
#